data_AF-A0ABC9Z4I0-F1
#
_entry.id   AF-A0ABC9Z4I0-F1
#
_cell.length_a   1.000
_cell.length_b   1.000
_cell.length_c   1.000
_cell.angle_alpha   90.00
_cell.angle_beta   90.00
_cell.angle_gamma   90.00
#
_symmetry.space_group_name_H-M   'P 1'
#
loop_
_entity.id
_entity.type
_entity.pdbx_description
1 polymer ?
#
loop_
_entity_poly.entity_id
_entity_poly.type
_entity_poly.pdbx_seq_one_letter_code
_entity_poly.pdbx_strand_id
1 'polypeptide(L)'
;MLDTASLRGDAEFELIDLRDHPLPHLDEAVPPMFGPSPHAATRAWTERIAPFDGFLMVTPEYNGGMPGVLKNAIDHVFAEWVNKAVGFVSYGVDGGARSVVRLRTVCGTLGLADVGYQVSISVLTDFENHATFVPNDRHLVTPARPSTRSSPGAPRSRRCAPKPLSSTPEELRNVCFQ
;
A
#
# COMPACT_ATOMS: atom_id res chain seq x y z
N MET A 1 -8.53 -6.92 -11.54
CA MET A 1 -8.36 -5.81 -10.57
C MET A 1 -7.66 -4.64 -11.25
N LEU A 2 -6.46 -4.85 -11.80
CA LEU A 2 -5.74 -3.82 -12.56
C LEU A 2 -6.59 -3.26 -13.70
N ASP A 3 -7.20 -4.13 -14.52
CA ASP A 3 -8.06 -3.70 -15.63
C ASP A 3 -9.17 -2.73 -15.21
N THR A 4 -9.78 -2.96 -14.04
CA THR A 4 -10.82 -2.09 -13.49
C THR A 4 -10.24 -0.78 -12.93
N ALA A 5 -9.07 -0.83 -12.29
CA ALA A 5 -8.38 0.35 -11.79
C ALA A 5 -7.92 1.26 -12.93
N SER A 6 -7.41 0.69 -14.02
CA SER A 6 -6.96 1.39 -15.23
C SER A 6 -8.09 2.12 -15.98
N LEU A 7 -9.36 1.89 -15.63
CA LEU A 7 -10.48 2.70 -16.15
C LEU A 7 -10.54 4.11 -15.53
N ARG A 8 -9.79 4.35 -14.46
CA ARG A 8 -9.71 5.66 -13.82
C ARG A 8 -8.75 6.55 -14.61
N GLY A 9 -9.17 7.77 -14.93
CA GLY A 9 -8.32 8.75 -15.63
C GLY A 9 -7.57 9.72 -14.72
N ASP A 10 -7.61 9.52 -13.41
CA ASP A 10 -6.99 10.40 -12.41
C ASP A 10 -5.77 9.79 -11.71
N ALA A 11 -5.36 8.58 -12.13
CA ALA A 11 -4.19 7.88 -11.63
C ALA A 11 -3.73 6.81 -12.63
N GLU A 12 -2.42 6.64 -12.73
CA GLU A 12 -1.78 5.52 -13.42
C GLU A 12 -1.63 4.34 -12.46
N PHE A 13 -1.75 3.12 -12.97
CA PHE A 13 -1.65 1.90 -12.18
C PHE A 13 -0.63 0.92 -12.74
N GLU A 14 0.29 0.46 -11.89
CA GLU A 14 1.23 -0.59 -12.24
C GLU A 14 1.16 -1.74 -11.23
N LEU A 15 1.28 -2.97 -11.72
CA LEU A 15 1.40 -4.16 -10.89
C LEU A 15 2.88 -4.41 -10.59
N ILE A 16 3.23 -4.50 -9.30
CA ILE A 16 4.52 -5.00 -8.85
C ILE A 16 4.30 -6.39 -8.29
N ASP A 17 4.77 -7.41 -9.02
CA ASP A 17 4.80 -8.79 -8.55
C ASP A 17 6.17 -9.07 -7.93
N LEU A 18 6.20 -9.45 -6.65
CA LEU A 18 7.46 -9.75 -5.96
C LEU A 18 8.24 -10.92 -6.59
N ARG A 19 7.60 -11.77 -7.40
CA ARG A 19 8.27 -12.86 -8.13
C ARG A 19 9.20 -12.35 -9.23
N ASP A 20 8.94 -11.19 -9.78
CA ASP A 20 9.77 -10.55 -10.82
C ASP A 20 10.97 -9.80 -10.23
N HIS A 21 11.01 -9.66 -8.90
CA HIS A 21 12.05 -8.97 -8.15
C HIS A 21 12.66 -9.89 -7.09
N PRO A 22 13.44 -10.91 -7.50
CA PRO A 22 14.03 -11.87 -6.58
C PRO A 22 15.07 -11.19 -5.69
N LEU A 23 14.68 -10.89 -4.46
CA LEU A 23 15.54 -10.34 -3.43
C LEU A 23 16.11 -11.48 -2.57
N PRO A 24 17.42 -11.46 -2.25
CA PRO A 24 17.98 -12.40 -1.29
C PRO A 24 17.33 -12.20 0.09
N HIS A 25 17.51 -13.15 1.00
CA HIS A 25 17.30 -12.82 2.41
C HIS A 25 18.18 -11.64 2.77
N LEU A 26 17.60 -10.60 3.38
CA LEU A 26 18.28 -9.34 3.69
C LEU A 26 19.73 -9.57 4.15
N ASP A 27 20.67 -9.24 3.27
CA ASP A 27 22.12 -9.47 3.39
C ASP A 27 22.92 -8.16 3.33
N GLU A 28 22.24 -7.05 3.62
CA GLU A 28 22.82 -5.72 3.69
C GLU A 28 23.71 -5.56 4.93
N ALA A 29 24.93 -5.04 4.75
CA ALA A 29 25.87 -4.81 5.84
C ALA A 29 25.44 -3.67 6.77
N VAL A 30 24.64 -2.74 6.26
CA VAL A 30 24.10 -1.59 6.99
C VAL A 30 22.60 -1.46 6.69
N PRO A 31 21.79 -0.99 7.65
CA PRO A 31 20.38 -0.72 7.38
C PRO A 31 20.19 0.30 6.22
N PRO A 32 19.16 0.14 5.37
CA PRO A 32 18.97 1.01 4.19
C PRO A 32 18.82 2.51 4.50
N MET A 33 18.48 2.85 5.74
CA MET A 33 18.40 4.25 6.17
C MET A 33 19.75 4.99 6.17
N PHE A 34 20.87 4.28 6.15
CA PHE A 34 22.22 4.87 6.23
C PHE A 34 22.88 5.12 4.87
N GLY A 35 22.24 4.74 3.76
CA GLY A 35 22.75 5.01 2.42
C GLY A 35 22.38 3.93 1.40
N PRO A 36 22.76 4.14 0.14
CA PRO A 36 22.46 3.22 -0.94
C PRO A 36 23.19 1.88 -0.75
N SER A 37 22.54 0.80 -1.16
CA SER A 37 23.10 -0.54 -1.11
C SER A 37 24.19 -0.79 -2.17
N PRO A 38 25.28 -1.50 -1.82
CA PRO A 38 26.27 -1.98 -2.78
C PRO A 38 25.77 -3.14 -3.64
N HIS A 39 24.65 -3.78 -3.29
CA HIS A 39 24.09 -4.93 -4.00
C HIS A 39 23.25 -4.51 -5.20
N ALA A 40 23.47 -5.17 -6.34
CA ALA A 40 22.78 -4.84 -7.58
C ALA A 40 21.26 -5.11 -7.49
N ALA A 41 20.85 -6.19 -6.81
CA ALA A 41 19.44 -6.53 -6.64
C ALA A 41 18.70 -5.46 -5.83
N THR A 42 19.29 -4.99 -4.72
CA THR A 42 18.72 -3.93 -3.90
C THR A 42 18.65 -2.60 -4.65
N ARG A 43 19.67 -2.22 -5.44
CA ARG A 43 19.59 -1.01 -6.28
C ARG A 43 18.51 -1.09 -7.34
N ALA A 44 18.37 -2.22 -8.03
CA ALA A 44 17.29 -2.42 -8.99
C ALA A 44 15.92 -2.33 -8.31
N TRP A 45 15.80 -2.84 -7.08
CA TRP A 45 14.59 -2.70 -6.28
C TRP A 45 14.33 -1.25 -5.82
N THR A 46 15.36 -0.51 -5.42
CA THR A 46 15.27 0.93 -5.16
C THR A 46 14.74 1.68 -6.37
N GLU A 47 15.35 1.47 -7.54
CA GLU A 47 14.93 2.11 -8.81
C GLU A 47 13.50 1.72 -9.19
N ARG A 48 13.10 0.49 -8.88
CA ARG A 48 11.74 0.01 -9.10
C ARG A 48 10.72 0.74 -8.24
N ILE A 49 11.00 0.95 -6.95
CA ILE A 49 10.04 1.47 -5.96
C ILE A 49 10.02 3.01 -5.92
N ALA A 50 11.15 3.65 -6.21
CA ALA A 50 11.32 5.10 -6.17
C ALA A 50 10.26 5.92 -6.93
N PRO A 51 9.84 5.59 -8.17
CA PRO A 51 9.00 6.48 -8.99
C PRO A 51 7.52 6.54 -8.60
N PHE A 52 7.07 5.74 -7.63
CA PHE A 52 5.66 5.67 -7.27
C PHE A 52 5.25 6.65 -6.18
N ASP A 53 4.04 7.19 -6.25
CA ASP A 53 3.50 8.14 -5.26
C ASP A 53 2.73 7.46 -4.13
N GLY A 54 2.29 6.22 -4.37
CA GLY A 54 1.50 5.47 -3.42
C GLY A 54 1.34 4.00 -3.80
N PHE A 55 0.94 3.21 -2.81
CA PHE A 55 0.97 1.76 -2.88
C PHE A 55 -0.30 1.14 -2.31
N LEU A 56 -0.82 0.13 -3.00
CA LEU A 56 -1.87 -0.74 -2.50
C LEU A 56 -1.25 -2.10 -2.23
N MET A 57 -0.99 -2.42 -0.96
CA MET A 57 -0.40 -3.70 -0.58
C MET A 57 -1.46 -4.80 -0.55
N VAL A 58 -1.41 -5.73 -1.51
CA VAL A 58 -2.20 -6.95 -1.47
C VAL A 58 -1.42 -8.00 -0.67
N THR A 59 -2.00 -8.50 0.42
CA THR A 59 -1.28 -9.41 1.33
C THR A 59 -2.16 -10.56 1.82
N PRO A 60 -1.67 -11.81 1.79
CA PRO A 60 -2.24 -12.86 2.61
C PRO A 60 -1.94 -12.61 4.10
N GLU A 61 -2.64 -13.34 4.94
CA GLU A 61 -2.23 -13.58 6.33
C GLU A 61 -1.81 -15.04 6.52
N TYR A 62 -0.55 -15.22 6.87
CA TYR A 62 -0.01 -16.53 7.23
C TYR A 62 0.35 -16.54 8.70
N ASN A 63 -0.20 -17.50 9.44
CA ASN A 63 0.04 -17.69 10.88
C ASN A 63 -0.15 -16.41 11.71
N GLY A 64 -1.10 -15.56 11.33
CA GLY A 64 -1.39 -14.30 12.03
C GLY A 64 -0.39 -13.17 11.76
N GLY A 65 0.35 -13.23 10.66
CA GLY A 65 1.30 -12.20 10.25
C GLY A 65 1.38 -11.96 8.75
N MET A 66 2.15 -10.93 8.39
CA MET A 66 2.49 -10.64 6.99
C MET A 66 3.49 -11.66 6.45
N PRO A 67 3.48 -11.94 5.14
CA PRO A 67 4.44 -12.86 4.53
C PRO A 67 5.87 -12.38 4.70
N GLY A 68 6.79 -13.32 4.92
CA GLY A 68 8.22 -13.03 5.03
C GLY A 68 8.78 -12.39 3.76
N VAL A 69 8.32 -12.83 2.58
CA VAL A 69 8.73 -12.26 1.29
C VAL A 69 8.35 -10.78 1.15
N LEU A 70 7.14 -10.41 1.59
CA LEU A 70 6.67 -9.02 1.58
C LEU A 70 7.50 -8.17 2.54
N LYS A 71 7.74 -8.67 3.75
CA LYS A 71 8.58 -7.95 4.73
C LYS A 71 10.02 -7.79 4.25
N ASN A 72 10.59 -8.82 3.62
CA ASN A 72 11.92 -8.79 3.04
C ASN A 72 12.03 -7.75 1.91
N ALA A 73 11.01 -7.65 1.05
CA ALA A 73 10.96 -6.62 0.02
C ALA A 73 10.90 -5.20 0.61
N ILE A 74 10.10 -5.01 1.66
CA ILE A 74 9.99 -3.73 2.36
C ILE A 74 11.31 -3.34 3.03
N ASP A 75 12.00 -4.29 3.67
CA ASP A 75 13.20 -4.05 4.47
C ASP A 75 14.47 -3.72 3.68
N HIS A 76 14.48 -3.93 2.35
CA HIS A 76 15.62 -3.61 1.51
C HIS A 76 15.77 -2.12 1.21
N VAL A 77 14.70 -1.33 1.37
CA VAL A 77 14.68 0.09 0.99
C VAL A 77 13.98 0.91 2.07
N PHE A 78 14.30 2.20 2.18
CA PHE A 78 13.81 3.05 3.27
C PHE A 78 13.34 4.42 2.77
N ALA A 79 14.25 5.18 2.17
CA ALA A 79 13.97 6.55 1.72
C ALA A 79 12.85 6.60 0.68
N GLU A 80 12.73 5.52 -0.11
CA GLU A 80 11.78 5.32 -1.18
C GLU A 80 10.35 5.13 -0.68
N TRP A 81 10.14 4.88 0.61
CA TRP A 81 8.81 4.76 1.21
C TRP A 81 8.28 6.09 1.79
N VAL A 82 9.19 7.00 2.14
CA VAL A 82 8.87 8.21 2.91
C VAL A 82 7.92 9.12 2.11
N ASN A 83 6.90 9.65 2.79
CA ASN A 83 5.89 10.57 2.23
C ASN A 83 5.00 9.99 1.12
N LYS A 84 4.91 8.66 0.99
CA LYS A 84 4.01 8.00 0.03
C LYS A 84 2.74 7.50 0.71
N ALA A 85 1.65 7.39 -0.05
CA ALA A 85 0.41 6.82 0.48
C ALA A 85 0.45 5.29 0.51
N VAL A 86 -0.21 4.66 1.48
CA VAL A 86 -0.40 3.20 1.50
C VAL A 86 -1.85 2.82 1.79
N GLY A 87 -2.40 1.90 1.00
CA GLY A 87 -3.66 1.20 1.27
C GLY A 87 -3.44 -0.30 1.36
N PHE A 88 -4.41 -1.02 1.91
CA PHE A 88 -4.30 -2.46 2.14
C PHE A 88 -5.49 -3.24 1.59
N VAL A 89 -5.18 -4.33 0.89
CA VAL A 89 -6.12 -5.40 0.53
C VAL A 89 -5.59 -6.69 1.13
N SER A 90 -6.26 -7.22 2.13
CA SER A 90 -5.82 -8.44 2.79
C SER A 90 -6.76 -9.61 2.55
N TYR A 91 -6.21 -10.81 2.56
CA TYR A 91 -7.00 -12.03 2.50
C TYR A 91 -6.51 -13.11 3.47
N GLY A 92 -7.45 -13.92 3.96
CA GLY A 92 -7.16 -14.99 4.93
C GLY A 92 -8.46 -15.56 5.50
N VAL A 93 -8.39 -16.42 6.50
CA VAL A 93 -9.59 -16.98 7.15
C VAL A 93 -10.46 -15.86 7.73
N ASP A 94 -9.86 -14.99 8.54
CA ASP A 94 -10.50 -13.79 9.11
C ASP A 94 -10.24 -12.53 8.27
N GLY A 95 -10.05 -12.71 6.96
CA GLY A 95 -9.84 -11.60 6.03
C GLY A 95 -8.45 -10.92 6.11
N GLY A 96 -7.53 -11.50 6.86
CA GLY A 96 -6.13 -11.08 6.94
C GLY A 96 -5.86 -9.81 7.76
N ALA A 97 -6.78 -9.46 8.67
CA ALA A 97 -6.70 -8.24 9.46
C ALA A 97 -5.43 -8.14 10.34
N ARG A 98 -4.91 -9.25 10.86
CA ARG A 98 -3.71 -9.25 11.72
C ARG A 98 -2.45 -8.97 10.90
N SER A 99 -2.42 -9.41 9.65
CA SER A 99 -1.35 -9.04 8.70
C SER A 99 -1.30 -7.52 8.52
N VAL A 100 -2.45 -6.90 8.24
CA VAL A 100 -2.55 -5.44 8.04
C VAL A 100 -2.15 -4.64 9.28
N VAL A 101 -2.56 -5.07 10.48
CA VAL A 101 -2.17 -4.38 11.72
C VAL A 101 -0.65 -4.33 11.89
N ARG A 102 0.06 -5.41 11.55
CA ARG A 102 1.53 -5.44 11.60
C ARG A 102 2.16 -4.59 10.49
N LEU A 103 1.61 -4.63 9.28
CA LEU A 103 2.07 -3.79 8.19
C LEU A 103 1.91 -2.30 8.51
N ARG A 104 0.80 -1.90 9.16
CA ARG A 104 0.59 -0.52 9.62
C ARG A 104 1.68 -0.06 10.58
N THR A 105 2.10 -0.93 11.52
CA THR A 105 3.23 -0.62 12.40
C THR A 105 4.50 -0.34 11.61
N VAL A 106 4.82 -1.19 10.63
CA VAL A 106 6.01 -1.02 9.77
C VAL A 106 5.91 0.24 8.91
N CYS A 107 4.78 0.43 8.24
CA CYS A 107 4.52 1.56 7.36
C CYS A 107 4.60 2.90 8.12
N GLY A 108 4.09 2.94 9.36
CA GLY A 108 4.23 4.10 10.23
C GLY A 108 5.69 4.44 10.56
N THR A 109 6.55 3.43 10.76
CA THR A 109 8.00 3.64 10.94
C THR A 109 8.69 4.15 9.68
N LEU A 110 8.23 3.70 8.50
CA LEU A 110 8.77 4.11 7.20
C LEU A 110 8.26 5.48 6.71
N GLY A 111 7.32 6.11 7.43
CA GLY A 111 6.75 7.39 7.05
C GLY A 111 5.74 7.32 5.90
N LEU A 112 5.11 6.17 5.71
CA LEU A 112 3.98 6.00 4.78
C LEU A 112 2.69 6.55 5.39
N ALA A 113 1.87 7.21 4.57
CA ALA A 113 0.56 7.72 4.95
C ALA A 113 -0.52 6.64 4.76
N ASP A 114 -0.91 5.98 5.84
CA ASP A 114 -1.92 4.91 5.86
C ASP A 114 -3.35 5.42 5.57
N VAL A 115 -4.00 4.80 4.60
CA VAL A 115 -5.44 4.89 4.37
C VAL A 115 -6.16 3.98 5.36
N GLY A 116 -6.81 4.58 6.37
CA GLY A 116 -7.43 3.83 7.47
C GLY A 116 -8.47 2.78 7.05
N TYR A 117 -9.13 2.94 5.90
CA TYR A 117 -10.00 1.91 5.33
C TYR A 117 -9.19 0.84 4.59
N GLN A 118 -9.41 -0.42 4.94
CA GLN A 118 -8.81 -1.58 4.25
C GLN A 118 -9.90 -2.46 3.63
N VAL A 119 -9.54 -3.19 2.58
CA VAL A 119 -10.37 -4.28 2.05
C VAL A 119 -9.91 -5.60 2.68
N SER A 120 -10.85 -6.39 3.19
CA SER A 120 -10.57 -7.62 3.95
C SER A 120 -11.40 -8.77 3.38
N ILE A 121 -10.73 -9.73 2.74
CA ILE A 121 -11.37 -10.80 1.95
C ILE A 121 -11.20 -12.15 2.65
N SER A 122 -12.29 -12.79 3.00
CA SER A 122 -12.26 -14.10 3.66
C SER A 122 -12.21 -15.21 2.62
N VAL A 123 -11.23 -16.10 2.77
CA VAL A 123 -11.12 -17.29 1.91
C VAL A 123 -12.24 -18.30 2.14
N LEU A 124 -13.03 -18.14 3.20
CA LEU A 124 -14.17 -19.01 3.53
C LEU A 124 -15.50 -18.49 2.99
N THR A 125 -15.65 -17.17 2.85
CA THR A 125 -16.96 -16.57 2.52
C THR A 125 -16.97 -15.75 1.24
N ASP A 126 -15.82 -15.45 0.64
CA ASP A 126 -15.73 -14.69 -0.61
C ASP A 126 -15.20 -15.53 -1.79
N PHE A 127 -15.06 -16.85 -1.61
CA PHE A 127 -14.58 -17.75 -2.65
C PHE A 127 -15.43 -19.02 -2.72
N GLU A 128 -15.85 -19.37 -3.94
CA GLU A 128 -16.40 -20.68 -4.25
C GLU A 128 -15.29 -21.67 -4.57
N ASN A 129 -15.33 -22.85 -3.94
CA ASN A 129 -14.34 -23.92 -4.11
C ASN A 129 -12.87 -23.45 -3.94
N HIS A 130 -12.63 -22.40 -3.15
CA HIS A 130 -11.32 -21.77 -2.94
C HIS A 130 -10.62 -21.26 -4.21
N ALA A 131 -11.35 -21.08 -5.31
CA ALA A 131 -10.77 -20.71 -6.61
C ALA A 131 -11.45 -19.50 -7.25
N THR A 132 -12.79 -19.47 -7.21
CA THR A 132 -13.55 -18.40 -7.87
C THR A 132 -13.94 -17.35 -6.85
N PHE A 133 -13.48 -16.11 -7.03
CA PHE A 133 -13.86 -14.99 -6.18
C PHE A 133 -15.32 -14.61 -6.41
N VAL A 134 -16.13 -14.76 -5.37
CA VAL A 134 -17.55 -14.38 -5.33
C VAL A 134 -17.73 -13.52 -4.07
N PRO A 135 -17.58 -12.19 -4.20
CA PRO A 135 -17.61 -11.30 -3.04
C PRO A 135 -18.96 -11.38 -2.36
N ASN A 136 -18.96 -11.52 -1.04
CA ASN A 136 -20.22 -11.46 -0.28
C ASN A 136 -20.71 -10.01 -0.11
N ASP A 137 -21.96 -9.86 0.36
CA ASP A 137 -22.67 -8.58 0.44
C ASP A 137 -21.96 -7.49 1.26
N ARG A 138 -21.02 -7.86 2.16
CA ARG A 138 -20.29 -6.89 2.98
C ARG A 138 -19.44 -5.92 2.16
N HIS A 139 -19.02 -6.33 0.96
CA HIS A 139 -18.20 -5.51 0.06
C HIS A 139 -19.03 -4.51 -0.74
N LEU A 140 -20.37 -4.65 -0.76
CA LEU A 140 -21.28 -3.76 -1.49
C LEU A 140 -21.55 -2.45 -0.72
N VAL A 141 -21.23 -2.41 0.58
CA VAL A 141 -21.40 -1.23 1.41
C VAL A 141 -20.25 -0.26 1.14
N THR A 142 -20.48 0.75 0.30
CA THR A 142 -19.54 1.86 0.16
C THR A 142 -19.58 2.70 1.45
N PRO A 143 -18.45 2.87 2.17
CA PRO A 143 -18.41 3.76 3.32
C PRO A 143 -18.82 5.16 2.87
N ALA A 144 -19.87 5.73 3.46
CA ALA A 144 -20.28 7.08 3.13
C ALA A 144 -19.10 8.04 3.36
N ARG A 145 -18.74 8.81 2.34
CA ARG A 145 -17.76 9.90 2.49
C ARG A 145 -18.24 10.76 3.66
N PRO A 146 -17.43 11.02 4.69
CA PRO A 146 -17.86 11.88 5.78
C PRO A 146 -18.30 13.20 5.15
N SER A 147 -19.59 13.54 5.26
CA SER A 147 -20.04 14.85 4.84
C SER A 147 -19.22 15.84 5.65
N THR A 148 -18.56 16.79 4.98
CA THR A 148 -17.95 17.91 5.67
C THR A 148 -19.09 18.65 6.36
N ARG A 149 -19.41 18.30 7.61
CA ARG A 149 -20.29 19.09 8.44
C ARG A 149 -19.58 20.42 8.61
N SER A 150 -20.02 21.42 7.84
CA SER A 150 -19.80 22.80 8.20
C SER A 150 -20.58 23.03 9.49
N SER A 151 -19.95 22.80 10.64
CA SER A 151 -20.52 23.19 11.93
C SER A 151 -20.70 24.71 11.91
N PRO A 152 -21.93 25.23 12.12
CA PRO A 152 -22.13 26.67 12.22
C PRO A 152 -21.52 27.13 13.55
N GLY A 153 -20.36 27.81 13.49
CA GLY A 153 -19.78 28.49 14.65
C GLY A 153 -18.37 28.06 15.08
N ALA A 154 -17.69 27.15 14.38
CA ALA A 154 -16.27 26.92 14.68
C ALA A 154 -15.42 28.11 14.19
N PRO A 155 -14.57 28.73 15.03
CA PRO A 155 -13.64 29.76 14.56
C PRO A 155 -12.80 29.16 13.45
N ARG A 156 -12.70 29.85 12.31
CA ARG A 156 -11.90 29.42 11.16
C ARG A 156 -10.46 29.24 11.63
N SER A 157 -10.07 28.01 11.97
CA SER A 157 -8.66 27.68 12.09
C SER A 157 -8.04 28.06 10.76
N ARG A 158 -6.93 28.82 10.82
CA ARG A 158 -6.18 29.18 9.63
C ARG A 158 -5.89 27.87 8.93
N ARG A 159 -6.55 27.62 7.79
CA ARG A 159 -6.15 26.54 6.90
C ARG A 159 -4.67 26.78 6.67
N CYS A 160 -3.83 25.80 7.00
CA CYS A 160 -2.53 25.73 6.38
C CYS A 160 -2.81 25.81 4.89
N ALA A 161 -2.44 26.92 4.27
CA ALA A 161 -2.48 27.01 2.82
C ALA A 161 -1.64 25.83 2.32
N PRO A 162 -2.18 24.94 1.46
CA PRO A 162 -1.32 24.01 0.76
C PRO A 162 -0.26 24.86 0.06
N LYS A 163 1.00 24.54 0.33
CA LYS A 163 2.14 25.14 -0.39
C LYS A 163 1.82 25.01 -1.88
N PRO A 164 1.96 26.06 -2.70
CA PRO A 164 1.70 25.95 -4.12
C PRO A 164 2.63 24.85 -4.67
N LEU A 165 2.05 23.73 -5.10
CA LEU A 165 2.76 22.77 -5.93
C LEU A 165 3.17 23.55 -7.18
N SER A 166 4.48 23.67 -7.37
CA SER A 166 5.05 24.18 -8.60
C SER A 166 4.45 23.40 -9.77
N SER A 167 3.93 24.16 -10.71
CA SER A 167 3.19 23.70 -11.87
C SER A 167 4.05 22.88 -12.83
N THR A 168 3.85 21.56 -12.81
CA THR A 168 3.81 20.68 -13.99
C THR A 168 2.83 19.54 -13.68
N PRO A 169 1.93 19.15 -14.60
CA PRO A 169 1.05 18.01 -14.41
C PRO A 169 1.87 16.72 -14.58
N GLU A 170 2.53 16.27 -13.52
CA GLU A 170 3.10 14.93 -13.45
C GLU A 170 1.99 13.97 -12.98
N GLU A 171 1.72 12.98 -13.81
CA GLU A 171 0.73 11.91 -13.61
C GLU A 171 0.96 11.21 -12.25
N LEU A 172 -0.08 11.16 -11.40
CA LEU A 172 -0.03 10.38 -10.16
C LEU A 172 0.11 8.89 -10.51
N ARG A 173 1.27 8.29 -10.22
CA ARG A 173 1.53 6.86 -10.45
C ARG A 173 1.25 6.11 -9.16
N ASN A 174 0.06 5.53 -9.08
CA ASN A 174 -0.36 4.67 -7.97
C ASN A 174 -0.06 3.21 -8.31
N VAL A 175 0.29 2.38 -7.34
CA VAL A 175 0.63 0.97 -7.59
C VAL A 175 -0.31 0.04 -6.86
N CYS A 176 -0.56 -1.11 -7.48
CA CYS A 176 -1.04 -2.31 -6.82
C CYS A 176 0.14 -3.28 -6.64
N PHE A 177 0.50 -3.61 -5.40
CA PHE A 177 1.45 -4.68 -5.09
C PHE A 177 0.71 -6.01 -4.99
N GLN A 178 1.28 -7.09 -5.53
CA GLN A 178 0.93 -8.47 -5.19
C GLN A 178 2.14 -9.28 -4.76
#